data_AF-A0AAQ3RSQ9-F1
#
_entry.id   AF-A0AAQ3RSQ9-F1
#
_cell.length_a   1.000
_cell.length_b   1.000
_cell.length_c   1.000
_cell.angle_alpha   90.00
_cell.angle_beta   90.00
_cell.angle_gamma   90.00
#
_symmetry.space_group_name_H-M   'P 1'
#
loop_
_entity.id
_entity.type
_entity.pdbx_description
1 polymer ?
#
loop_
_entity_poly.entity_id
_entity_poly.type
_entity_poly.pdbx_seq_one_letter_code
_entity_poly.pdbx_strand_id
1 'polypeptide(L)'
;MANLPVEVITEILSRLPMKSVLQLRSTCKWWRSLIDTTDFIQFHLSKSHTTLILRHRSHLYTVDLQSLEKPLEITHPLMCYSNNIKVLGSCNNLIYISNFVDDIVLWNPHLCKHRILPADHFNCPDSSLFAARQHYFFDLHNRTFDS
;
A
#
# COMPACT_ATOMS: atom_id res chain seq x y z
N MET A 1 9.31 -24.81 -26.64
CA MET A 1 8.70 -23.86 -25.68
C MET A 1 8.86 -22.48 -26.28
N ALA A 2 7.78 -21.69 -26.38
CA ALA A 2 7.89 -20.33 -26.91
C ALA A 2 8.78 -19.52 -25.95
N ASN A 3 10.00 -19.19 -26.39
CA ASN A 3 10.91 -18.33 -25.64
C ASN A 3 10.44 -16.89 -25.85
N LEU A 4 9.62 -16.38 -24.93
CA LEU A 4 9.34 -14.95 -24.89
C LEU A 4 10.63 -14.19 -24.52
N PRO A 5 10.91 -13.04 -25.15
CA PRO A 5 12.00 -12.16 -24.73
C PRO A 5 11.84 -11.72 -23.28
N VAL A 6 12.96 -11.52 -22.57
CA VAL A 6 12.97 -11.12 -21.15
C VAL A 6 12.24 -9.80 -20.95
N GLU A 7 12.36 -8.88 -21.91
CA GLU A 7 11.72 -7.56 -21.89
C GLU A 7 10.19 -7.70 -21.84
N VAL A 8 9.63 -8.58 -22.68
CA VAL A 8 8.18 -8.83 -22.70
C VAL A 8 7.71 -9.45 -21.39
N ILE A 9 8.51 -10.35 -20.82
CA ILE A 9 8.20 -10.97 -19.53
C ILE A 9 8.20 -9.91 -18.42
N THR A 10 9.20 -9.02 -18.38
CA THR A 10 9.25 -7.92 -17.41
C THR A 10 8.06 -6.98 -17.56
N GLU A 11 7.60 -6.72 -18.79
CA GLU A 11 6.41 -5.91 -19.04
C GLU A 11 5.15 -6.58 -18.49
N ILE A 12 4.97 -7.89 -18.71
CA ILE A 12 3.85 -8.65 -18.17
C ILE A 12 3.87 -8.61 -16.63
N LEU A 13 5.01 -8.92 -16.02
CA LEU A 13 5.16 -8.91 -14.57
C LEU A 13 4.92 -7.53 -13.96
N SER A 14 5.31 -6.46 -14.65
CA SER A 14 5.12 -5.08 -14.18
C SER A 14 3.66 -4.67 -14.04
N ARG A 15 2.74 -5.37 -14.73
CA ARG A 15 1.29 -5.13 -14.65
C ARG A 15 0.60 -5.99 -13.59
N LEU A 16 1.31 -6.95 -12.99
CA LEU A 16 0.72 -7.83 -12.00
C LEU A 16 0.72 -7.17 -10.60
N PRO A 17 -0.31 -7.43 -9.78
CA PRO A 17 -0.30 -7.04 -8.38
C PRO A 17 0.93 -7.60 -7.65
N MET A 18 1.49 -6.82 -6.72
CA MET A 18 2.70 -7.19 -5.97
C MET A 18 2.62 -8.59 -5.34
N LYS A 19 1.44 -8.99 -4.83
CA LYS A 19 1.22 -10.32 -4.25
C LYS A 19 1.50 -11.46 -5.24
N SER A 20 1.05 -11.33 -6.48
CA SER A 20 1.25 -12.34 -7.54
C SER A 20 2.72 -12.40 -7.95
N VAL A 21 3.38 -11.23 -8.06
CA VAL A 21 4.81 -11.14 -8.35
C VAL A 21 5.63 -11.83 -7.25
N LEU A 22 5.31 -11.61 -5.97
CA LEU A 22 5.97 -12.27 -4.84
C LEU A 22 5.76 -13.80 -4.83
N GLN A 23 4.58 -14.28 -5.20
CA GLN A 23 4.35 -15.72 -5.37
C GLN A 23 5.24 -16.28 -6.48
N LEU A 24 5.33 -15.61 -7.62
CA LEU A 24 6.17 -16.05 -8.74
C LEU A 24 7.65 -16.08 -8.37
N ARG A 25 8.12 -15.06 -7.63
CA ARG A 25 9.47 -14.98 -7.04
C ARG A 25 9.84 -16.23 -6.23
N SER A 26 8.86 -16.85 -5.56
CA SER A 26 9.07 -18.05 -4.74
C SER A 26 9.15 -19.36 -5.53
N THR A 27 8.79 -19.37 -6.82
CA THR A 27 8.65 -20.63 -7.59
C THR A 27 9.97 -21.17 -8.15
N CYS A 28 10.84 -20.32 -8.70
CA CYS A 28 12.12 -20.76 -9.26
C CYS A 28 13.20 -19.68 -9.18
N LYS A 29 14.47 -20.08 -9.32
CA LYS A 29 15.64 -19.19 -9.25
C LYS A 29 15.63 -18.10 -10.33
N TRP A 30 15.12 -18.42 -11.52
CA TRP A 30 15.06 -17.48 -12.62
C TRP A 30 14.10 -16.32 -12.34
N TRP A 31 12.88 -16.62 -11.87
CA TRP A 31 11.93 -15.59 -11.44
C TRP A 31 12.46 -14.74 -10.29
N ARG A 32 13.10 -15.37 -9.30
CA ARG A 32 13.75 -14.65 -8.19
C ARG A 32 14.81 -13.67 -8.71
N SER A 33 15.70 -14.14 -9.58
CA SER A 33 16.75 -13.31 -10.16
C SER A 33 16.21 -12.14 -10.98
N LEU A 34 15.10 -12.31 -11.69
CA LEU A 34 14.48 -11.25 -12.49
C LEU A 34 13.79 -10.20 -11.60
N ILE A 35 13.02 -10.66 -10.60
CA ILE A 35 12.20 -9.81 -9.73
C ILE A 35 13.03 -9.05 -8.70
N ASP A 36 14.15 -9.62 -8.24
CA ASP A 36 15.03 -8.98 -7.26
C ASP A 36 15.95 -7.91 -7.89
N THR A 37 15.89 -7.70 -9.22
CA THR A 37 16.65 -6.62 -9.88
C THR A 37 16.10 -5.24 -9.52
N THR A 38 17.00 -4.28 -9.29
CA THR A 38 16.62 -2.88 -9.01
C THR A 38 15.82 -2.28 -10.16
N ASP A 39 16.17 -2.61 -11.40
CA ASP A 39 15.46 -2.13 -12.59
C ASP A 39 14.01 -2.62 -12.62
N PHE A 40 13.77 -3.92 -12.35
CA PHE A 40 12.41 -4.44 -12.26
C PHE A 40 11.64 -3.78 -11.13
N ILE A 41 12.25 -3.60 -9.95
CA ILE A 41 11.60 -2.97 -8.80
C ILE A 41 11.17 -1.54 -9.16
N GLN A 42 12.07 -0.73 -9.73
CA GLN A 42 11.75 0.65 -10.13
C GLN A 42 10.70 0.69 -11.25
N PHE A 43 10.78 -0.24 -12.21
CA PHE A 43 9.83 -0.33 -13.31
C PHE A 43 8.44 -0.81 -12.88
N HIS A 44 8.36 -1.75 -11.94
CA HIS A 44 7.11 -2.19 -11.33
C HIS A 44 6.50 -1.06 -10.49
N LEU A 45 7.31 -0.33 -9.74
CA LEU A 45 6.86 0.82 -8.94
C LEU A 45 6.33 1.97 -9.81
N SER A 46 7.00 2.29 -10.92
CA SER A 46 6.54 3.35 -11.83
C SER A 46 5.23 3.01 -12.53
N LYS A 47 4.95 1.72 -12.69
CA LYS A 47 3.67 1.21 -13.23
C LYS A 47 2.63 0.88 -12.17
N SER A 48 3.00 0.86 -10.89
CA SER A 48 2.07 0.63 -9.80
C SER A 48 0.98 1.70 -9.85
N HIS A 49 -0.27 1.29 -9.66
CA HIS A 49 -1.40 2.21 -9.66
C HIS A 49 -1.22 3.21 -8.52
N THR A 50 -0.94 4.46 -8.85
CA THR A 50 -0.87 5.54 -7.87
C THR A 50 -2.30 5.90 -7.48
N THR A 51 -2.80 5.27 -6.42
CA THR A 51 -4.12 5.59 -5.87
C THR A 51 -3.99 6.78 -4.93
N LEU A 52 -4.73 7.84 -5.21
CA LEU A 52 -4.92 8.96 -4.29
C LEU A 52 -6.10 8.68 -3.38
N ILE A 53 -5.93 8.92 -2.09
CA ILE A 53 -7.03 8.94 -1.13
C ILE A 53 -7.38 10.40 -0.88
N LEU A 54 -8.59 10.79 -1.28
CA LEU A 54 -9.14 12.11 -1.04
C LEU A 54 -10.08 12.05 0.14
N ARG A 55 -9.99 13.04 1.02
CA ARG A 55 -10.97 13.24 2.08
C ARG A 55 -11.82 14.44 1.75
N HIS A 56 -13.13 14.25 1.69
CA HIS A 56 -14.10 15.33 1.61
C HIS A 56 -15.09 15.20 2.75
N ARG A 57 -15.01 16.13 3.71
CA ARG A 57 -15.73 16.06 4.99
C ARG A 57 -15.42 14.73 5.70
N SER A 58 -16.45 13.91 5.89
CA SER A 58 -16.44 12.62 6.58
C SER A 58 -16.16 11.45 5.65
N HIS A 59 -16.17 11.69 4.34
CA HIS A 59 -16.09 10.64 3.34
C HIS A 59 -14.67 10.55 2.79
N LEU A 60 -14.25 9.31 2.56
CA LEU A 60 -12.98 9.00 1.92
C LEU A 60 -13.28 8.48 0.51
N TYR A 61 -12.50 8.95 -0.45
CA TYR A 61 -12.59 8.55 -1.85
C TYR A 61 -11.24 8.07 -2.32
N THR A 62 -11.22 7.02 -3.15
CA THR A 62 -10.03 6.58 -3.88
C THR A 62 -10.13 7.01 -5.32
N VAL A 63 -9.06 7.59 -5.85
CA VAL A 63 -8.92 7.95 -7.26
C VAL A 63 -7.69 7.25 -7.80
N ASP A 64 -7.86 6.47 -8.87
CA ASP A 64 -6.72 5.97 -9.63
C ASP A 64 -6.23 7.08 -10.58
N LEU A 65 -4.99 7.53 -10.38
CA LEU A 65 -4.37 8.54 -11.22
C LEU A 65 -4.08 8.09 -12.65
N GLN A 66 -4.07 6.78 -12.91
CA GLN A 66 -3.85 6.28 -14.27
C GLN A 66 -5.14 6.17 -15.08
N SER A 67 -6.26 5.81 -14.43
CA SER A 67 -7.56 5.68 -15.12
C SER A 67 -8.33 7.01 -15.22
N LEU A 68 -8.04 7.99 -14.34
CA LEU A 68 -8.81 9.25 -14.20
C LEU A 68 -10.33 9.02 -14.10
N GLU A 69 -10.73 7.85 -13.60
CA GLU A 69 -12.12 7.52 -13.38
C GLU A 69 -12.72 8.34 -12.23
N LYS A 70 -14.05 8.32 -12.14
CA LYS A 70 -14.76 9.01 -11.06
C LYS A 70 -14.24 8.50 -9.71
N PRO A 71 -14.05 9.39 -8.73
CA PRO A 71 -13.64 9.00 -7.38
C PRO A 71 -14.60 7.95 -6.81
N LEU A 72 -14.05 6.82 -6.38
CA LEU A 72 -14.82 5.75 -5.73
C LEU A 72 -14.88 6.04 -4.23
N GLU A 73 -16.08 6.10 -3.67
CA GLU A 73 -16.25 6.26 -2.22
C GLU A 73 -15.85 4.96 -1.50
N ILE A 74 -15.04 5.08 -0.45
CA ILE A 74 -14.58 3.96 0.38
C ILE A 74 -15.15 4.09 1.79
N THR A 75 -15.86 3.06 2.24
CA THR A 75 -16.45 3.02 3.58
C THR A 75 -15.40 2.61 4.60
N HIS A 76 -15.04 3.54 5.48
CA HIS A 76 -14.10 3.27 6.56
C HIS A 76 -14.76 2.49 7.72
N PRO A 77 -14.00 1.70 8.49
CA PRO A 77 -14.53 0.89 9.59
C PRO A 77 -14.87 1.69 10.85
N LEU A 78 -14.39 2.92 10.97
CA LEU A 78 -14.63 3.76 12.15
C LEU A 78 -16.07 4.28 12.18
N MET A 79 -16.85 3.88 13.18
CA MET A 79 -18.12 4.53 13.51
C MET A 79 -17.80 5.81 14.31
N CYS A 80 -18.19 6.98 13.82
CA CYS A 80 -17.95 8.24 14.51
C CYS A 80 -19.21 9.10 14.52
N TYR A 81 -19.73 9.42 15.70
CA TYR A 81 -20.92 10.28 15.87
C TYR A 81 -20.72 11.70 15.33
N SER A 82 -19.48 12.20 15.38
CA SER A 82 -19.11 13.53 14.87
C SER A 82 -18.63 13.50 13.42
N ASN A 83 -18.55 12.32 12.81
CA ASN A 83 -18.22 12.14 11.41
C ASN A 83 -16.85 12.79 11.01
N ASN A 84 -15.98 13.07 11.98
CA ASN A 84 -14.70 13.72 11.77
C ASN A 84 -13.58 12.68 11.78
N ILE A 85 -13.07 12.36 10.59
CA ILE A 85 -11.98 11.41 10.42
C ILE A 85 -10.74 12.13 9.95
N LYS A 86 -9.61 11.83 10.59
CA LYS A 86 -8.29 12.32 10.19
C LYS A 86 -7.53 11.16 9.55
N VAL A 87 -7.07 11.37 8.33
CA VAL A 87 -6.05 10.50 7.72
C VAL A 87 -4.71 10.95 8.27
N LEU A 88 -3.97 10.07 8.95
CA LEU A 88 -2.65 10.38 9.52
C LEU A 88 -1.49 9.87 8.66
N GLY A 89 -1.77 9.07 7.63
CA GLY A 89 -0.76 8.61 6.69
C GLY A 89 -1.23 7.43 5.85
N SER A 90 -0.44 7.11 4.83
CA SER A 90 -0.64 5.92 4.01
C SER A 90 0.69 5.24 3.69
N CYS A 91 0.67 3.92 3.56
CA CYS A 91 1.82 3.11 3.16
C CYS A 91 1.34 1.85 2.43
N ASN A 92 1.77 1.63 1.19
CA ASN A 92 1.57 0.38 0.44
C ASN A 92 0.13 -0.18 0.51
N ASN A 93 -0.88 0.65 0.24
CA ASN A 93 -2.33 0.35 0.32
C ASN A 93 -2.92 0.21 1.73
N LEU A 94 -2.15 0.53 2.76
CA LEU A 94 -2.65 0.71 4.14
C LEU A 94 -2.83 2.20 4.40
N ILE A 95 -3.91 2.52 5.10
CA ILE A 95 -4.26 3.88 5.50
C ILE A 95 -4.33 3.88 7.02
N TYR A 96 -3.71 4.88 7.62
CA TYR A 96 -3.81 5.15 9.04
C TYR A 96 -4.84 6.25 9.25
N ILE A 97 -5.94 5.91 9.92
CA ILE A 97 -7.06 6.82 10.16
C ILE A 97 -7.33 6.94 11.66
N SER A 98 -7.80 8.10 12.10
CA SER A 98 -8.26 8.34 13.47
C SER A 98 -9.61 9.04 13.50
N ASN A 99 -10.37 8.82 14.57
CA ASN A 99 -11.61 9.54 14.86
C ASN A 99 -11.38 10.69 15.87
N PHE A 100 -12.46 11.38 16.24
CA PHE A 100 -12.43 12.45 17.25
C PHE A 100 -12.07 11.98 18.67
N VAL A 101 -12.26 10.69 18.97
CA VAL A 101 -11.97 10.08 20.28
C VAL A 101 -10.54 9.52 20.31
N ASP A 102 -9.72 9.85 19.31
CA ASP A 102 -8.37 9.36 19.11
C ASP A 102 -8.27 7.82 18.96
N ASP A 103 -9.35 7.15 18.57
CA ASP A 103 -9.28 5.75 18.14
C ASP A 103 -8.53 5.67 16.82
N ILE A 104 -7.43 4.94 16.82
CA ILE A 104 -6.58 4.79 15.66
C ILE A 104 -6.81 3.42 15.02
N VAL A 105 -7.03 3.44 13.70
CA VAL A 105 -7.18 2.23 12.91
C VAL A 105 -6.19 2.23 11.75
N LEU A 106 -5.47 1.13 11.63
CA LEU A 106 -4.77 0.75 10.42
C LEU A 106 -5.74 -0.02 9.52
N TRP A 107 -6.04 0.53 8.36
CA TRP A 107 -7.08 0.03 7.47
C TRP A 107 -6.56 -0.23 6.06
N ASN A 108 -6.92 -1.38 5.51
CA ASN A 108 -6.74 -1.69 4.10
C ASN A 108 -8.11 -1.59 3.38
N PRO A 109 -8.36 -0.55 2.57
CA PRO A 109 -9.63 -0.39 1.86
C PRO A 109 -9.87 -1.46 0.80
N HIS A 110 -8.81 -1.98 0.17
CA HIS A 110 -8.92 -3.00 -0.88
C HIS A 110 -9.20 -4.40 -0.34
N LEU A 111 -8.81 -4.67 0.91
CA LEU A 111 -9.05 -5.96 1.57
C LEU A 111 -10.21 -5.94 2.56
N CYS A 112 -10.86 -4.78 2.76
CA CYS A 112 -11.86 -4.56 3.81
C CYS A 112 -11.41 -5.07 5.19
N LYS A 113 -10.10 -5.03 5.46
CA LYS A 113 -9.50 -5.49 6.72
C LYS A 113 -8.97 -4.29 7.47
N HIS A 114 -9.17 -4.32 8.78
CA HIS A 114 -8.68 -3.26 9.65
C HIS A 114 -8.16 -3.82 10.96
N ARG A 115 -7.27 -3.07 11.59
CA ARG A 115 -6.72 -3.37 12.91
C ARG A 115 -6.77 -2.10 13.74
N ILE A 116 -7.47 -2.16 14.86
CA ILE A 116 -7.46 -1.10 15.87
C ILE A 116 -6.12 -1.17 16.60
N LEU A 117 -5.49 -0.02 16.78
CA LEU A 117 -4.25 0.10 17.52
C LEU A 117 -4.54 0.56 18.95
N PRO A 118 -3.83 0.04 19.96
CA PRO A 118 -3.99 0.50 21.33
C PRO A 118 -3.64 2.00 21.41
N ALA A 119 -4.47 2.75 22.15
CA ALA A 119 -4.36 4.20 22.31
C ALA A 119 -3.10 4.65 23.08
N ASP A 120 -2.35 3.70 23.61
CA ASP A 120 -1.13 3.96 24.38
C ASP A 120 -0.02 4.45 23.45
N HIS A 121 0.27 5.75 23.55
CA HIS A 121 1.53 6.42 23.16
C HIS A 121 1.62 7.11 21.80
N PHE A 122 0.54 7.65 21.24
CA PHE A 122 0.65 8.60 20.12
C PHE A 122 0.10 9.97 20.49
N ASN A 123 0.99 10.86 20.98
CA ASN A 123 0.71 12.30 20.94
C ASN A 123 0.59 12.70 19.46
N CYS A 124 -0.64 12.83 18.96
CA CYS A 124 -0.88 13.25 17.59
C CYS A 124 -0.63 14.77 17.50
N PRO A 125 0.39 15.26 16.77
CA PRO A 125 0.57 16.69 16.58
C PRO A 125 -0.59 17.25 15.72
N ASP A 126 -1.11 18.42 16.11
CA ASP A 126 -2.25 19.09 15.48
C ASP A 126 -2.02 19.52 14.01
N SER A 127 -0.78 19.45 13.52
CA SER A 127 -0.40 19.93 12.19
C SER A 127 -0.38 18.80 11.16
N SER A 128 -1.51 18.60 10.47
CA SER A 128 -1.60 17.72 9.30
C SER A 128 -0.99 18.38 8.05
N LEU A 129 0.35 18.31 7.92
CA LEU A 129 1.04 18.48 6.64
C LEU A 129 1.61 17.12 6.24
N PHE A 130 0.90 16.40 5.37
CA PHE A 130 1.39 15.13 4.84
C PHE A 130 2.33 15.41 3.67
N ALA A 131 3.63 15.26 3.92
CA ALA A 131 4.57 14.86 2.88
C ALA A 131 4.46 13.34 2.74
N ALA A 132 3.96 12.87 1.60
CA ALA A 132 4.09 11.46 1.23
C ALA A 132 5.57 11.18 0.95
N ARG A 133 6.31 10.71 1.96
CA ARG A 133 7.62 10.09 1.76
C ARG A 133 7.44 8.59 1.74
N GLN A 134 7.75 8.00 0.60
CA GLN A 134 7.80 6.57 0.39
C GLN A 134 8.94 5.99 1.24
N HIS A 135 8.63 5.54 2.47
CA HIS A 135 9.59 4.82 3.30
C HIS A 135 9.48 3.32 3.02
N TYR A 136 10.55 2.79 2.44
CA TYR A 136 10.77 1.37 2.23
C TYR A 136 11.11 0.72 3.57
N PHE A 137 10.30 -0.26 4.00
CA PHE A 137 10.74 -1.26 4.96
C PHE A 137 10.91 -2.57 4.18
N PHE A 138 12.12 -2.82 3.68
CA PHE A 138 12.55 -4.17 3.35
C PHE A 138 12.91 -4.84 4.68
N ASP A 139 12.07 -5.74 5.15
CA ASP A 139 12.46 -6.64 6.23
C ASP A 139 13.42 -7.68 5.64
N LEU A 140 14.70 -7.31 5.59
CA LEU A 140 15.81 -8.25 5.42
C LEU A 140 16.05 -8.92 6.77
N HIS A 141 15.13 -9.76 7.24
CA HIS A 141 15.48 -10.73 8.28
C HIS A 141 16.10 -11.97 7.64
N ASN A 142 17.36 -11.79 7.27
CA ASN A 142 18.32 -12.87 7.20
C ASN A 142 18.81 -13.12 8.65
N ARG A 143 18.25 -14.14 9.31
CA ARG A 143 18.94 -14.80 10.43
C ARG A 143 18.68 -16.30 10.36
N THR A 144 19.53 -16.95 9.58
CA THR A 144 20.12 -18.24 9.97
C THR A 144 20.75 -18.11 11.35
N PHE A 145 20.40 -19.00 12.28
CA PHE A 145 21.33 -19.58 13.23
C PHE A 145 20.84 -20.98 13.56
N ASP A 146 21.45 -21.96 12.89
CA ASP A 146 21.64 -23.30 13.44
C ASP A 146 22.66 -23.21 14.58
N SER A 147 22.34 -23.82 15.72
CA SER A 147 23.22 -24.49 16.70
C SER A 147 22.33 -25.14 17.75
#